data_AF-A0A498H890-F1
#
_entry.id   AF-A0A498H890-F1
#
_cell.length_a   1.000
_cell.length_b   1.000
_cell.length_c   1.000
_cell.angle_alpha   90.00
_cell.angle_beta   90.00
_cell.angle_gamma   90.00
#
_symmetry.space_group_name_H-M   'P 1'
#
loop_
_entity.id
_entity.type
_entity.pdbx_description
1 polymer ?
#
loop_
_entity_poly.entity_id
_entity_poly.type
_entity_poly.pdbx_seq_one_letter_code
_entity_poly.pdbx_strand_id
1 'polypeptide(L)' 'MIEKIVLYKQGKKIDPAVVFSAILDNKGRVRRNRMYRLYSGHGYNRG' A
#
# COMPACT_ATOMS: atom_id res chain seq x y z
N MET A 1 6.02 -9.79 19.64
CA MET A 1 6.00 -8.45 19.04
C MET A 1 5.28 -8.56 17.70
N ILE A 2 4.33 -7.66 17.41
CA ILE A 2 3.65 -7.59 16.12
C ILE A 2 4.25 -6.40 15.40
N GLU A 3 4.89 -6.65 14.26
CA GLU A 3 5.53 -5.58 13.48
C GLU A 3 4.61 -5.15 12.33
N LYS A 4 4.52 -3.84 12.11
CA LYS A 4 3.74 -3.25 11.02
C LYS A 4 4.69 -2.72 9.96
N ILE A 5 4.59 -3.25 8.75
CA ILE A 5 5.38 -2.80 7.61
C ILE A 5 4.47 -2.07 6.63
N VAL A 6 4.97 -0.95 6.10
CA VAL A 6 4.35 -0.22 5.00
C VAL A 6 5.39 -0.04 3.89
N LEU A 7 5.10 -0.57 2.70
CA LEU A 7 5.91 -0.41 1.50
C LEU A 7 5.17 0.51 0.53
N TYR A 8 5.87 1.48 -0.03
CA TYR A 8 5.36 2.39 -1.03
C TYR A 8 6.14 2.23 -2.33
N LYS A 9 5.41 1.97 -3.42
CA LYS A 9 5.95 2.03 -4.78
C LYS A 9 5.36 3.25 -5.46
N GLN A 10 6.23 4.19 -5.81
CA GLN A 10 5.82 5.38 -6.58
C GLN A 10 5.25 4.96 -7.94
N GLY A 11 4.15 5.61 -8.32
CA GLY A 11 3.54 5.42 -9.64
C GLY A 11 4.44 6.01 -10.74
N LYS A 12 4.32 5.48 -11.96
CA LYS A 12 5.06 5.96 -13.14
C LYS A 12 4.13 6.08 -14.33
N LYS A 13 3.87 7.30 -14.81
CA LYS A 13 3.09 7.64 -16.02
C LYS A 13 1.72 6.93 -16.10
N ILE A 14 1.72 5.67 -16.53
CA ILE A 14 0.57 4.78 -16.71
C ILE A 14 0.33 3.84 -15.50
N ASP A 15 1.36 3.58 -14.70
CA ASP A 15 1.25 2.74 -13.50
C ASP A 15 0.85 3.58 -12.28
N PRO A 16 -0.28 3.26 -11.63
CA PRO A 16 -0.69 3.92 -10.40
C PRO A 16 0.29 3.61 -9.26
N ALA A 17 0.41 4.54 -8.30
CA ALA A 17 1.20 4.29 -7.10
C ALA A 17 0.56 3.16 -6.27
N VAL A 18 1.39 2.39 -5.57
CA VAL A 18 0.92 1.25 -4.77
C VAL A 18 1.43 1.38 -3.35
N VAL A 19 0.52 1.21 -2.39
CA VAL A 19 0.85 1.08 -0.97
C VAL A 19 0.54 -0.35 -0.55
N PHE A 20 1.51 -1.04 0.03
CA PHE A 20 1.34 -2.34 0.64
C PHE A 20 1.53 -2.23 2.14
N SER A 21 0.58 -2.75 2.91
CA SER A 21 0.65 -2.81 4.37
C SER A 21 0.59 -4.26 4.83
N ALA A 22 1.46 -4.64 5.77
CA ALA A 22 1.47 -5.98 6.35
C ALA A 22 1.68 -5.93 7.86
N ILE A 23 1.06 -6.89 8.54
CA ILE A 23 1.26 -7.20 9.95
C ILE A 23 2.02 -8.52 10.01
N LEU A 24 3.22 -8.49 10.60
CA LEU A 24 4.07 -9.66 10.76
C LEU A 24 3.88 -10.28 12.15
N ASP A 25 4.06 -11.61 12.23
CA ASP A 25 4.26 -12.31 13.48
C ASP A 25 5.73 -12.22 13.96
N ASN A 26 6.01 -12.82 15.11
CA ASN A 26 7.35 -12.87 15.71
C ASN A 26 8.36 -13.72 14.92
N LYS A 27 7.93 -14.44 13.88
CA LYS A 27 8.78 -15.21 12.97
C LYS A 27 8.91 -14.51 11.61
N GLY A 28 8.46 -13.27 11.49
CA GLY A 28 8.47 -12.49 10.26
C GLY A 28 7.44 -12.94 9.22
N ARG A 29 6.49 -13.82 9.57
CA ARG A 29 5.46 -14.29 8.65
C ARG A 29 4.31 -13.28 8.58
N VAL A 30 3.79 -13.06 7.38
CA VAL A 30 2.65 -12.18 7.16
C VAL A 30 1.38 -12.81 7.74
N ARG A 31 0.79 -12.17 8.77
CA ARG A 31 -0.51 -12.57 9.33
C ARG A 31 -1.68 -11.93 8.59
N ARG A 32 -1.52 -10.68 8.19
CA ARG A 32 -2.54 -9.90 7.47
C ARG A 32 -1.86 -8.90 6.58
N ASN A 33 -2.36 -8.73 5.36
CA ASN A 33 -1.90 -7.70 4.44
C ASN A 33 -3.07 -6.96 3.79
N ARG A 34 -2.79 -5.76 3.27
CA ARG A 34 -3.70 -5.00 2.41
C ARG A 34 -2.89 -4.19 1.41
N MET A 35 -3.32 -4.25 0.16
CA MET A 35 -2.75 -3.49 -0.96
C MET A 35 -3.73 -2.40 -1.37
N TYR A 36 -3.23 -1.19 -1.54
CA TYR A 36 -3.98 -0.04 -2.04
C TYR A 36 -3.33 0.46 -3.31
N ARG A 37 -4.15 0.72 -4.32
CA ARG A 37 -3.72 1.32 -5.58
C ARG A 37 -4.19 2.77 -5.57
N LEU A 38 -3.24 3.70 -5.61
CA LEU A 38 -3.47 5.14 -5.63
C LEU A 38 -3.52 5.60 -7.07
N TYR A 39 -4.70 5.96 -7.53
CA TYR A 39 -4.92 6.55 -8.85
C TYR A 39 -4.77 8.07 -8.75
N SER A 40 -3.76 8.61 -9.44
CA SER A 40 -3.63 10.06 -9.61
C SER A 40 -4.59 10.53 -10.70
N GLY A 41 -5.77 11.03 -10.31
CA GLY A 41 -6.58 11.93 -11.13
C GLY A 41 -7.66 11.32 -12.03
N HIS A 42 -8.81 10.94 -11.43
CA HIS A 42 -10.14 11.12 -12.06
C HIS A 42 -11.27 10.91 -11.02
N GLY A 43 -11.29 11.68 -9.92
CA GLY A 43 -12.37 11.50 -8.94
C GLY A 43 -12.34 12.34 -7.67
N TYR A 44 -11.23 13.01 -7.37
CA TYR A 44 -11.11 13.85 -6.16
C TYR A 44 -11.17 15.37 -6.42
N ASN A 45 -11.28 15.80 -7.69
CA ASN A 45 -11.73 17.16 -8.03
C ASN A 45 -13.22 17.11 -8.36
N ARG A 46 -14.06 17.00 -7.32
CA ARG A 46 -15.41 17.57 -7.34
C ARG A 46 -15.32 18.87 -6.56
N GLY A 47 -14.74 19.88 -7.19
CA GLY A 47 -14.76 21.28 -6.78
C GLY A 47 -15.29 22.06 -7.97
#